data_AF-A0A6N8X146-F1
#
_entry.id   AF-A0A6N8X146-F1
#
_cell.length_a   1.000
_cell.length_b   1.000
_cell.length_c   1.000
_cell.angle_alpha   90.00
_cell.angle_beta   90.00
_cell.angle_gamma   90.00
#
_symmetry.space_group_name_H-M   'P 1'
#
loop_
_entity.id
_entity.type
_entity.pdbx_description
1 polymer ?
#
loop_
_entity_poly.entity_id
_entity_poly.type
_entity_poly.pdbx_seq_one_letter_code
_entity_poly.pdbx_strand_id
1 'polypeptide(L)'
;MFRPKFSTATLPPLYRLRHAPAEQHLQPPRPGICGWRRPMDEVSIIWIDLAKRSIHLRGASAMAVRHLKITVLVAAILGGIASVSGCGDAATEPQTPAPRQPATVTVSPATAQLAVLGATVQLAARVRDQNGQAMAGATLTWASSDTAVATVSSAGLVTAAGNGKATITAGAGSASGTATVTVVDFTALLRGFADRHGIGAAALGVMKNGEIVSEHAVGSMDAQRQVPIRQDVVMRLASVSKPITAAAIRTLANDGKLALDDRVFELGQGDGGLLELEPFPQVGDSRLADVTVLHLLQHRGGW
;
A
#
# COMPACT_ATOMS: atom_id res chain seq x y z
N MET A 1 27.71 0.54 48.71
CA MET A 1 28.92 -0.02 48.06
C MET A 1 28.75 -1.53 48.03
N PHE A 2 28.23 -2.08 46.92
CA PHE A 2 27.84 -3.49 46.82
C PHE A 2 28.11 -3.95 45.38
N ARG A 3 29.05 -4.89 45.21
CA ARG A 3 29.32 -5.58 43.94
C ARG A 3 28.53 -6.89 43.91
N PRO A 4 27.96 -7.29 42.77
CA PRO A 4 27.79 -8.70 42.43
C PRO A 4 28.81 -9.14 41.38
N LYS A 5 29.23 -10.38 41.54
CA LYS A 5 30.27 -11.11 40.83
C LYS A 5 29.77 -11.57 39.45
N PHE A 6 30.53 -11.30 38.38
CA PHE A 6 30.43 -12.08 37.14
C PHE A 6 31.39 -13.27 37.25
N SER A 7 30.82 -14.48 37.15
CA SER A 7 31.56 -15.74 37.08
C SER A 7 32.21 -15.86 35.71
N THR A 8 33.53 -16.01 35.69
CA THR A 8 34.31 -16.40 34.50
C THR A 8 33.94 -17.84 34.12
N ALA A 9 33.25 -18.02 33.01
CA ALA A 9 33.15 -19.32 32.34
C ALA A 9 34.26 -19.39 31.28
N THR A 10 35.26 -20.21 31.58
CA THR A 10 36.37 -20.55 30.68
C THR A 10 35.84 -21.46 29.58
N LEU A 11 35.79 -20.98 28.34
CA LEU A 11 35.49 -21.81 27.17
C LEU A 11 36.75 -22.59 26.76
N PRO A 12 36.69 -23.92 26.57
CA PRO A 12 37.84 -24.71 26.19
C PRO A 12 38.25 -24.43 24.72
N PRO A 13 39.56 -24.51 24.41
CA PRO A 13 40.02 -24.48 23.03
C PRO A 13 39.68 -25.82 22.38
N LEU A 14 39.35 -25.85 21.09
CA LEU A 14 39.63 -26.94 20.12
C LEU A 14 38.69 -26.82 18.90
N TYR A 15 39.17 -26.19 17.82
CA TYR A 15 38.90 -26.67 16.47
C TYR A 15 40.25 -26.97 15.82
N ARG A 16 40.74 -28.20 16.03
CA ARG A 16 41.76 -28.82 15.19
C ARG A 16 41.05 -29.75 14.22
N LEU A 17 41.20 -29.51 12.92
CA LEU A 17 40.89 -30.48 11.88
C LEU A 17 41.80 -31.70 12.02
N ARG A 18 41.24 -32.92 12.14
CA ARG A 18 41.92 -34.19 11.81
C ARG A 18 40.91 -35.28 11.41
N HIS A 19 41.15 -35.81 10.21
CA HIS A 19 40.86 -37.13 9.64
C HIS A 19 39.73 -37.98 10.25
N ALA A 20 38.70 -38.22 9.43
CA ALA A 20 37.75 -39.33 9.59
C ALA A 20 38.36 -40.66 9.06
N PRO A 21 38.07 -41.82 9.67
CA PRO A 21 38.55 -43.12 9.22
C PRO A 21 37.72 -43.72 8.07
N ALA A 22 38.31 -44.74 7.46
CA ALA A 22 37.98 -45.37 6.17
C ALA A 22 36.59 -46.01 6.02
N GLU A 23 36.24 -46.15 4.74
CA GLU A 23 35.01 -46.66 4.11
C GLU A 23 34.55 -48.06 4.59
N GLN A 24 33.23 -48.25 4.65
CA GLN A 24 32.59 -49.55 4.42
C GLN A 24 31.76 -49.47 3.14
N HIS A 25 32.10 -50.39 2.22
CA HIS A 25 31.53 -50.57 0.89
C HIS A 25 30.00 -50.73 0.86
N LEU A 26 29.32 -49.92 0.06
CA LEU A 26 28.03 -50.23 -0.53
C LEU A 26 28.14 -50.05 -2.05
N GLN A 27 27.85 -51.12 -2.80
CA GLN A 27 28.00 -51.19 -4.26
C GLN A 27 27.00 -50.26 -5.00
N PRO A 28 27.38 -49.70 -6.16
CA PRO A 28 26.46 -48.90 -6.98
C PRO A 28 25.53 -49.79 -7.83
N PRO A 29 24.23 -49.45 -7.97
CA PRO A 29 23.40 -50.08 -8.99
C PRO A 29 23.72 -49.53 -10.39
N ARG A 30 23.63 -50.43 -11.38
CA ARG A 30 23.87 -50.23 -12.83
C ARG A 30 22.79 -49.35 -13.52
N PRO A 31 23.06 -48.84 -14.74
CA PRO A 31 22.51 -47.56 -15.21
C PRO A 31 21.13 -47.70 -15.86
N GLY A 32 20.20 -46.84 -15.46
CA GLY A 32 18.91 -46.61 -16.09
C GLY A 32 18.83 -45.17 -16.59
N ILE A 33 18.63 -45.01 -17.89
CA ILE A 33 18.45 -43.76 -18.59
C ILE A 33 17.11 -43.13 -18.17
N CYS A 34 17.15 -41.94 -17.55
CA CYS A 34 16.08 -40.95 -17.67
C CYS A 34 16.65 -39.56 -17.38
N GLY A 35 16.96 -38.84 -18.45
CA GLY A 35 17.42 -37.46 -18.36
C GLY A 35 16.29 -36.53 -17.92
N TRP A 36 16.46 -35.90 -16.76
CA TRP A 36 15.74 -34.67 -16.43
C TRP A 36 16.69 -33.49 -16.61
N ARG A 37 16.84 -33.06 -17.85
CA ARG A 37 17.19 -31.69 -18.19
C ARG A 37 15.88 -31.01 -18.58
N ARG A 38 15.30 -30.22 -17.68
CA ARG A 38 14.37 -29.15 -18.07
C ARG A 38 14.96 -27.81 -17.65
N PRO A 39 14.76 -26.75 -18.46
CA PRO A 39 15.35 -25.44 -18.20
C PRO A 39 14.67 -24.81 -16.98
N MET A 40 15.43 -24.04 -16.20
CA MET A 40 14.87 -23.08 -15.27
C MET A 40 14.19 -21.99 -16.10
N ASP A 41 12.87 -21.99 -16.15
CA ASP A 41 12.12 -20.83 -16.63
C ASP A 41 12.22 -19.72 -15.57
N GLU A 42 12.50 -18.52 -16.04
CA GLU A 42 12.95 -17.34 -15.30
C GLU A 42 12.07 -16.98 -14.10
N VAL A 43 12.70 -16.71 -12.95
CA VAL A 43 12.12 -15.80 -11.96
C VAL A 43 12.38 -14.38 -12.46
N SER A 44 11.43 -13.80 -13.19
CA SER A 44 11.50 -12.42 -13.63
C SER A 44 11.30 -11.48 -12.43
N ILE A 45 12.38 -10.92 -11.90
CA ILE A 45 12.32 -9.84 -10.91
C ILE A 45 12.23 -8.51 -11.67
N ILE A 46 11.03 -7.93 -11.72
CA ILE A 46 10.83 -6.59 -12.27
C ILE A 46 11.26 -5.56 -11.22
N TRP A 47 12.33 -4.81 -11.52
CA TRP A 47 12.72 -3.63 -10.77
C TRP A 47 11.83 -2.46 -11.19
N ILE A 48 11.03 -1.92 -10.26
CA ILE A 48 10.47 -0.57 -10.39
C ILE A 48 11.41 0.36 -9.60
N ASP A 49 12.27 1.06 -10.34
CA ASP A 49 13.11 2.13 -9.79
C ASP A 49 12.25 3.39 -9.58
N LEU A 50 11.87 3.65 -8.32
CA LEU A 50 11.27 4.92 -7.91
C LEU A 50 12.36 5.85 -7.36
N ALA A 51 13.22 6.34 -8.26
CA ALA A 51 14.15 7.40 -7.95
C ALA A 51 13.40 8.75 -7.80
N LYS A 52 13.34 9.21 -6.54
CA LYS A 52 12.99 10.54 -5.99
C LYS A 52 12.97 11.72 -6.98
N ARG A 53 11.94 12.57 -6.87
CA ARG A 53 12.14 14.04 -6.74
C ARG A 53 11.09 14.70 -5.84
N SER A 54 11.64 15.42 -4.86
CA SER A 54 11.04 16.13 -3.75
C SER A 54 10.28 17.39 -4.20
N ILE A 55 9.06 17.58 -3.69
CA ILE A 55 8.38 18.88 -3.74
C ILE A 55 8.68 19.62 -2.42
N HIS A 56 9.38 20.74 -2.52
CA HIS A 56 9.49 21.72 -1.43
C HIS A 56 8.20 22.53 -1.36
N LEU A 57 7.42 22.36 -0.29
CA LEU A 57 6.42 23.36 0.11
C LEU A 57 7.06 24.25 1.18
N ARG A 58 7.44 25.47 0.77
CA ARG A 58 7.73 26.56 1.69
C ARG A 58 6.42 27.20 2.13
N GLY A 59 6.31 27.46 3.44
CA GLY A 59 5.48 28.55 3.98
C GLY A 59 4.15 28.14 4.59
N ALA A 60 4.18 27.68 5.84
CA ALA A 60 3.04 27.74 6.74
C ALA A 60 3.38 28.68 7.90
N SER A 61 2.70 29.82 7.96
CA SER A 61 2.48 30.74 9.09
C SER A 61 1.63 31.88 8.54
N ALA A 62 0.56 32.39 9.16
CA ALA A 62 -0.01 32.17 10.48
C ALA A 62 -1.49 32.63 10.47
N MET A 63 -2.27 32.08 11.40
CA MET A 63 -3.35 32.71 12.18
C MET A 63 -4.24 33.79 11.52
N ALA A 64 -5.55 33.52 11.49
CA ALA A 64 -6.53 34.47 11.99
C ALA A 64 -7.73 33.73 12.58
N VAL A 65 -7.90 33.94 13.89
CA VAL A 65 -8.91 33.41 14.80
C VAL A 65 -10.04 34.43 14.94
N ARG A 66 -11.27 33.96 15.23
CA ARG A 66 -12.53 34.67 15.57
C ARG A 66 -13.30 35.21 14.34
N HIS A 67 -14.62 34.97 14.25
CA HIS A 67 -15.59 35.69 15.08
C HIS A 67 -16.76 34.86 15.63
N LEU A 68 -17.01 35.16 16.90
CA LEU A 68 -18.12 34.81 17.78
C LEU A 68 -19.29 35.79 17.54
N LYS A 69 -20.51 35.27 17.69
CA LYS A 69 -21.83 35.94 17.53
C LYS A 69 -21.96 37.27 18.28
N ILE A 70 -22.62 38.26 17.67
CA ILE A 70 -23.35 39.32 18.39
C ILE A 70 -24.69 39.57 17.69
N THR A 71 -25.76 39.11 18.36
CA THR A 71 -27.15 39.49 18.14
C THR A 71 -27.33 40.94 18.60
N VAL A 72 -27.84 41.82 17.74
CA VAL A 72 -28.30 43.16 18.16
C VAL A 72 -29.82 43.21 18.00
N LEU A 73 -30.49 43.21 19.14
CA LEU A 73 -31.90 43.52 19.32
C LEU A 73 -32.02 45.05 19.36
N VAL A 74 -32.68 45.68 18.39
CA VAL A 74 -33.12 47.08 18.51
C VAL A 74 -34.64 47.08 18.56
N ALA A 75 -35.17 47.28 19.77
CA ALA A 75 -36.53 47.72 19.99
C ALA A 75 -36.58 49.24 19.81
N ALA A 76 -37.42 49.73 18.90
CA ALA A 76 -37.83 51.13 18.85
C ALA A 76 -39.35 51.18 18.80
N ILE A 77 -39.91 51.59 19.94
CA ILE A 77 -41.29 51.99 20.13
C ILE A 77 -41.42 53.46 19.67
N LEU A 78 -42.33 53.73 18.74
CA LEU A 78 -43.02 55.00 18.49
C LEU A 78 -44.21 54.61 17.60
N GLY A 79 -45.45 54.69 18.06
CA GLY A 79 -46.15 55.94 18.33
C GLY A 79 -47.02 56.23 17.11
N GLY A 80 -48.29 55.84 17.19
CA GLY A 80 -49.17 55.71 16.03
C GLY A 80 -49.66 57.02 15.41
N ILE A 81 -50.23 56.88 14.21
CA ILE A 81 -51.34 57.69 13.71
C ILE A 81 -52.32 56.71 13.05
N ALA A 82 -53.56 56.70 13.55
CA ALA A 82 -54.67 56.06 12.88
C ALA A 82 -55.16 56.99 11.78
N SER A 83 -55.10 56.52 10.53
CA SER A 83 -55.91 57.05 9.43
C SER A 83 -56.79 55.93 8.92
N VAL A 84 -58.04 55.93 9.40
CA VAL A 84 -59.15 55.25 8.74
C VAL A 84 -59.46 55.99 7.44
N SER A 85 -59.55 55.24 6.34
CA SER A 85 -60.54 55.38 5.25
C SER A 85 -59.93 55.01 3.90
N GLY A 86 -60.39 53.88 3.35
CA GLY A 86 -60.10 53.48 1.98
C GLY A 86 -60.31 52.00 1.77
N CYS A 87 -61.57 51.53 1.84
CA CYS A 87 -61.95 50.25 1.24
C CYS A 87 -61.71 50.35 -0.27
N GLY A 88 -60.55 49.88 -0.69
CA GLY A 88 -60.33 49.33 -2.02
C GLY A 88 -59.98 47.87 -1.80
N ASP A 89 -60.98 47.00 -1.87
CA ASP A 89 -60.78 45.55 -1.93
C ASP A 89 -60.12 45.21 -3.28
N ALA A 90 -58.83 45.51 -3.41
CA ALA A 90 -57.98 44.72 -4.28
C ALA A 90 -57.85 43.37 -3.57
N ALA A 91 -58.84 42.50 -3.83
CA ALA A 91 -58.76 41.09 -3.49
C ALA A 91 -57.36 40.62 -3.91
N THR A 92 -56.49 40.41 -2.92
CA THR A 92 -55.25 39.69 -3.15
C THR A 92 -55.73 38.30 -3.52
N GLU A 93 -55.76 38.00 -4.81
CA GLU A 93 -56.03 36.64 -5.29
C GLU A 93 -55.18 35.69 -4.43
N PRO A 94 -55.76 34.62 -3.88
CA PRO A 94 -54.98 33.59 -3.22
C PRO A 94 -53.92 33.11 -4.21
N GLN A 95 -52.67 33.55 -4.03
CA GLN A 95 -51.59 33.05 -4.87
C GLN A 95 -51.42 31.57 -4.53
N THR A 96 -51.87 30.71 -5.44
CA THR A 96 -51.61 29.27 -5.37
C THR A 96 -50.10 29.10 -5.17
N PRO A 97 -49.63 28.53 -4.05
CA PRO A 97 -48.21 28.37 -3.81
C PRO A 97 -47.60 27.62 -4.99
N ALA A 98 -46.52 28.15 -5.57
CA ALA A 98 -45.83 27.51 -6.68
C ALA A 98 -45.52 26.04 -6.31
N PRO A 99 -45.69 25.08 -7.24
CA PRO A 99 -45.47 23.67 -6.94
C PRO A 99 -44.05 23.45 -6.40
N ARG A 100 -43.91 22.59 -5.38
CA ARG A 100 -42.59 22.25 -4.83
C ARG A 100 -41.79 21.51 -5.89
N GLN A 101 -40.61 22.03 -6.22
CA GLN A 101 -39.70 21.42 -7.19
C GLN A 101 -38.40 21.02 -6.50
N PRO A 102 -37.79 19.88 -6.86
CA PRO A 102 -36.46 19.54 -6.38
C PRO A 102 -35.45 20.63 -6.74
N ALA A 103 -34.75 21.17 -5.75
CA ALA A 103 -33.73 22.20 -5.96
C ALA A 103 -32.32 21.68 -5.65
N THR A 104 -32.18 20.83 -4.63
CA THR A 104 -30.88 20.25 -4.26
C THR A 104 -31.01 18.77 -3.95
N VAL A 105 -29.99 18.00 -4.36
CA VAL A 105 -29.84 16.58 -4.02
C VAL A 105 -28.46 16.39 -3.39
N THR A 106 -28.42 15.83 -2.19
CA THR A 106 -27.17 15.50 -1.52
C THR A 106 -27.05 13.99 -1.39
N VAL A 107 -25.96 13.42 -1.90
CA VAL A 107 -25.68 11.99 -1.83
C VAL A 107 -24.70 11.71 -0.67
N SER A 108 -24.99 10.68 0.12
CA SER A 108 -24.17 10.25 1.25
C SER A 108 -23.96 8.73 1.23
N PRO A 109 -22.75 8.24 1.48
CA PRO A 109 -21.50 9.01 1.60
C PRO A 109 -21.11 9.68 0.26
N ALA A 110 -20.40 10.81 0.34
CA ALA A 110 -19.91 11.52 -0.86
C ALA A 110 -18.74 10.79 -1.54
N THR A 111 -18.03 9.94 -0.79
CA THR A 111 -16.94 9.09 -1.28
C THR A 111 -17.05 7.70 -0.70
N ALA A 112 -16.81 6.67 -1.51
CA ALA A 112 -16.71 5.28 -1.07
C ALA A 112 -15.49 4.59 -1.70
N GLN A 113 -14.85 3.71 -0.93
CA GLN A 113 -13.77 2.84 -1.40
C GLN A 113 -14.21 1.38 -1.25
N LEU A 114 -14.12 0.61 -2.32
CA LEU A 114 -14.45 -0.81 -2.36
C LEU A 114 -13.18 -1.59 -2.70
N ALA A 115 -12.74 -2.44 -1.77
CA ALA A 115 -11.48 -3.16 -1.86
C ALA A 115 -11.60 -4.54 -2.55
N VAL A 116 -12.81 -4.97 -2.89
CA VAL A 116 -13.09 -6.30 -3.46
C VAL A 116 -14.11 -6.14 -4.58
N LEU A 117 -13.92 -6.83 -5.70
CA LEU A 117 -14.92 -6.89 -6.76
C LEU A 117 -16.20 -7.57 -6.25
N GLY A 118 -17.36 -7.04 -6.64
CA GLY A 118 -18.67 -7.46 -6.12
C GLY A 118 -19.04 -6.90 -4.75
N ALA A 119 -18.14 -6.19 -4.06
CA ALA A 119 -18.50 -5.48 -2.83
C ALA A 119 -19.53 -4.40 -3.13
N THR A 120 -20.41 -4.15 -2.15
CA THR A 120 -21.50 -3.20 -2.30
C THR A 120 -21.44 -2.07 -1.28
N VAL A 121 -21.95 -0.91 -1.66
CA VAL A 121 -22.18 0.22 -0.75
C VAL A 121 -23.52 0.86 -1.05
N GLN A 122 -24.30 1.08 0.00
CA GLN A 122 -25.57 1.78 -0.12
C GLN A 122 -25.34 3.28 -0.11
N LEU A 123 -25.74 3.96 -1.18
CA LEU A 123 -25.83 5.42 -1.21
C LEU A 123 -27.24 5.87 -0.86
N ALA A 124 -27.35 6.95 -0.11
CA ALA A 124 -28.60 7.61 0.20
C ALA A 124 -28.60 9.02 -0.43
N ALA A 125 -29.68 9.38 -1.12
CA ALA A 125 -29.88 10.73 -1.62
C ALA A 125 -30.97 11.43 -0.80
N ARG A 126 -30.69 12.66 -0.36
CA ARG A 126 -31.67 13.54 0.29
C ARG A 126 -32.01 14.69 -0.66
N VAL A 127 -33.30 14.85 -0.94
CA VAL A 127 -33.81 15.90 -1.84
C VAL A 127 -34.42 17.02 -1.01
N ARG A 128 -34.11 18.27 -1.33
CA ARG A 128 -34.76 19.46 -0.76
C ARG A 128 -35.34 20.35 -1.86
N ASP A 129 -36.44 21.00 -1.55
CA ASP A 129 -37.12 21.93 -2.43
C ASP A 129 -36.44 23.31 -2.47
N GLN A 130 -37.00 24.24 -3.25
CA GLN A 130 -36.50 25.61 -3.39
C GLN A 130 -36.46 26.41 -2.07
N ASN A 131 -37.22 25.98 -1.07
CA ASN A 131 -37.30 26.61 0.26
C ASN A 131 -36.42 25.87 1.30
N GLY A 132 -35.62 24.90 0.86
CA GLY A 132 -34.76 24.09 1.72
C GLY A 132 -35.50 23.02 2.53
N GLN A 133 -36.78 22.79 2.27
CA GLN A 133 -37.57 21.77 2.96
C GLN A 133 -37.32 20.39 2.36
N ALA A 134 -37.28 19.36 3.20
CA ALA A 134 -37.08 17.99 2.74
C ALA A 134 -38.27 17.51 1.89
N MET A 135 -37.99 16.92 0.74
CA MET A 135 -38.98 16.30 -0.13
C MET A 135 -38.95 14.77 0.07
N ALA A 136 -39.85 14.26 0.92
CA ALA A 136 -40.04 12.81 1.05
C ALA A 136 -40.78 12.25 -0.17
N GLY A 137 -40.36 11.08 -0.67
CA GLY A 137 -41.01 10.40 -1.80
C GLY A 137 -40.67 10.96 -3.19
N ALA A 138 -39.69 11.87 -3.32
CA ALA A 138 -39.19 12.28 -4.63
C ALA A 138 -38.64 11.07 -5.40
N THR A 139 -39.07 10.88 -6.63
CA THR A 139 -38.55 9.82 -7.51
C THR A 139 -37.09 10.10 -7.83
N LEU A 140 -36.21 9.19 -7.41
CA LEU A 140 -34.78 9.27 -7.67
C LEU A 140 -34.42 8.46 -8.91
N THR A 141 -33.56 9.03 -9.74
CA THR A 141 -32.87 8.31 -10.82
C THR A 141 -31.39 8.18 -10.46
N TRP A 142 -30.81 7.00 -10.67
CA TRP A 142 -29.40 6.73 -10.39
C TRP A 142 -28.68 6.39 -11.69
N ALA A 143 -27.45 6.90 -11.83
CA ALA A 143 -26.58 6.59 -12.96
C ALA A 143 -25.12 6.47 -12.51
N SER A 144 -24.37 5.63 -13.19
CA SER A 144 -22.91 5.54 -13.05
C SER A 144 -22.23 6.13 -14.27
N SER A 145 -21.12 6.85 -14.08
CA SER A 145 -20.29 7.34 -15.18
C SER A 145 -19.55 6.22 -15.90
N ASP A 146 -19.32 5.08 -15.24
CA ASP A 146 -18.62 3.91 -15.79
C ASP A 146 -19.13 2.63 -15.13
N THR A 147 -19.96 1.90 -15.87
CA THR A 147 -20.57 0.64 -15.41
C THR A 147 -19.59 -0.53 -15.40
N ALA A 148 -18.45 -0.44 -16.09
CA ALA A 148 -17.38 -1.42 -16.01
C ALA A 148 -16.61 -1.31 -14.68
N VAL A 149 -16.63 -0.13 -14.04
CA VAL A 149 -16.03 0.10 -12.72
C VAL A 149 -17.05 -0.13 -11.60
N ALA A 150 -18.23 0.50 -11.67
CA ALA A 150 -19.26 0.36 -10.65
C ALA A 150 -20.67 0.47 -11.25
N THR A 151 -21.55 -0.45 -10.87
CA THR A 151 -22.97 -0.40 -11.22
C THR A 151 -23.79 0.15 -10.05
N VAL A 152 -24.96 0.72 -10.31
CA VAL A 152 -25.86 1.25 -9.27
C VAL A 152 -27.30 0.81 -9.56
N SER A 153 -28.01 0.33 -8.54
CA SER A 153 -29.42 -0.05 -8.65
C SER A 153 -30.35 1.16 -8.55
N SER A 154 -31.65 0.98 -8.86
CA SER A 154 -32.67 2.01 -8.65
C SER A 154 -32.84 2.42 -7.19
N ALA A 155 -32.41 1.58 -6.24
CA ALA A 155 -32.40 1.87 -4.82
C ALA A 155 -31.11 2.58 -4.34
N GLY A 156 -30.16 2.87 -5.23
CA GLY A 156 -28.87 3.48 -4.86
C GLY A 156 -27.84 2.50 -4.29
N LEU A 157 -28.05 1.19 -4.45
CA LEU A 157 -27.05 0.19 -4.07
C LEU A 157 -25.99 0.12 -5.18
N VAL A 158 -24.76 0.51 -4.85
CA VAL A 158 -23.62 0.46 -5.76
C VAL A 158 -22.90 -0.88 -5.60
N THR A 159 -22.51 -1.50 -6.71
CA THR A 159 -21.73 -2.75 -6.75
C THR A 159 -20.45 -2.55 -7.54
N ALA A 160 -19.30 -2.93 -6.96
CA ALA A 160 -18.00 -2.92 -7.63
C ALA A 160 -17.98 -3.94 -8.79
N ALA A 161 -17.68 -3.49 -10.00
CA ALA A 161 -17.59 -4.32 -11.20
C ALA A 161 -16.15 -4.47 -11.70
N GLY A 162 -15.31 -3.45 -11.52
CA GLY A 162 -13.94 -3.44 -12.00
C GLY A 162 -13.11 -2.35 -11.30
N ASN A 163 -11.79 -2.50 -11.35
CA ASN A 163 -10.88 -1.54 -10.72
C ASN A 163 -10.90 -0.19 -11.46
N GLY A 164 -10.98 0.89 -10.70
CA GLY A 164 -11.04 2.24 -11.26
C GLY A 164 -11.80 3.21 -10.37
N LYS A 165 -12.24 4.31 -10.98
CA LYS A 165 -13.01 5.36 -10.32
C LYS A 165 -14.26 5.65 -11.13
N ALA A 166 -15.43 5.59 -10.50
CA ALA A 166 -16.71 5.95 -11.07
C ALA A 166 -17.37 7.07 -10.27
N THR A 167 -18.12 7.94 -10.95
CA THR A 167 -18.99 8.92 -10.32
C THR A 167 -20.42 8.41 -10.40
N ILE A 168 -21.07 8.29 -9.25
CA ILE A 168 -22.48 7.90 -9.14
C ILE A 168 -23.32 9.16 -8.96
N THR A 169 -24.32 9.34 -9.81
CA THR A 169 -25.20 10.51 -9.82
C THR A 169 -26.61 10.11 -9.41
N ALA A 170 -27.16 10.81 -8.42
CA ALA A 170 -28.59 10.77 -8.08
C ALA A 170 -29.28 12.00 -8.64
N GLY A 171 -30.32 11.82 -9.44
CA GLY A 171 -31.17 12.89 -9.97
C GLY A 171 -32.56 12.89 -9.33
N ALA A 172 -33.13 14.07 -9.15
CA ALA A 172 -34.53 14.30 -8.83
C ALA A 172 -35.02 15.53 -9.60
N GLY A 173 -35.85 15.36 -10.63
CA GLY A 173 -36.26 16.46 -11.50
C GLY A 173 -35.05 17.12 -12.18
N SER A 174 -34.88 18.43 -12.01
CA SER A 174 -33.73 19.20 -12.51
C SER A 174 -32.52 19.21 -11.57
N ALA A 175 -32.69 18.75 -10.32
CA ALA A 175 -31.63 18.74 -9.33
C ALA A 175 -30.85 17.41 -9.36
N SER A 176 -29.55 17.46 -9.08
CA SER A 176 -28.71 16.27 -8.99
C SER A 176 -27.64 16.41 -7.90
N GLY A 177 -27.14 15.26 -7.45
CA GLY A 177 -26.06 15.13 -6.48
C GLY A 177 -25.19 13.95 -6.85
N THR A 178 -23.93 13.97 -6.42
CA THR A 178 -22.96 12.95 -6.83
C THR A 178 -22.21 12.35 -5.65
N ALA A 179 -21.73 11.12 -5.86
CA ALA A 179 -20.77 10.45 -5.00
C ALA A 179 -19.65 9.85 -5.86
N THR A 180 -18.43 9.89 -5.34
CA THR A 180 -17.27 9.28 -5.99
C THR A 180 -17.03 7.88 -5.41
N VAL A 181 -16.98 6.87 -6.26
CA VAL A 181 -16.70 5.48 -5.88
C VAL A 181 -15.36 5.09 -6.49
N THR A 182 -14.45 4.61 -5.65
CA THR A 182 -13.15 4.07 -6.08
C THR A 182 -13.10 2.59 -5.77
N VAL A 183 -12.75 1.77 -6.75
CA VAL A 183 -12.65 0.32 -6.63
C VAL A 183 -11.20 -0.08 -6.84
N VAL A 184 -10.60 -0.74 -5.86
CA VAL A 184 -9.24 -1.28 -5.96
C VAL A 184 -9.20 -2.65 -5.27
N ASP A 185 -9.36 -3.69 -6.08
CA ASP A 185 -9.11 -5.08 -5.70
C ASP A 185 -7.69 -5.48 -6.09
N PHE A 186 -6.78 -5.41 -5.11
CA PHE A 186 -5.38 -5.81 -5.27
C PHE A 186 -5.23 -7.31 -5.55
N THR A 187 -6.14 -8.16 -5.08
CA THR A 187 -6.12 -9.59 -5.39
C THR A 187 -6.38 -9.80 -6.87
N ALA A 188 -7.37 -9.10 -7.44
CA ALA A 188 -7.66 -9.15 -8.87
C ALA A 188 -6.51 -8.59 -9.72
N LEU A 189 -5.88 -7.49 -9.29
CA LEU A 189 -4.70 -6.93 -9.96
C LEU A 189 -3.53 -7.92 -9.95
N LEU A 190 -3.23 -8.50 -8.78
CA LEU A 190 -2.14 -9.46 -8.61
C LEU A 190 -2.38 -10.72 -9.45
N ARG A 191 -3.62 -11.23 -9.47
CA ARG A 191 -4.01 -12.38 -10.30
C ARG A 191 -3.80 -12.07 -11.78
N GLY A 192 -4.34 -10.96 -12.26
CA GLY A 192 -4.17 -10.56 -13.67
C GLY A 192 -2.71 -10.35 -14.05
N PHE A 193 -1.87 -9.83 -13.15
CA PHE A 193 -0.43 -9.76 -13.36
C PHE A 193 0.20 -11.15 -13.45
N ALA A 194 -0.09 -12.03 -12.49
CA ALA A 194 0.44 -13.37 -12.46
C ALA A 194 0.08 -14.16 -13.73
N ASP A 195 -1.19 -14.12 -14.15
CA ASP A 195 -1.69 -14.81 -15.34
C ASP A 195 -1.00 -14.31 -16.62
N ARG A 196 -0.85 -12.98 -16.79
CA ARG A 196 -0.20 -12.39 -17.98
C ARG A 196 1.28 -12.72 -18.10
N HIS A 197 1.96 -12.96 -16.98
CA HIS A 197 3.39 -13.26 -16.93
C HIS A 197 3.69 -14.74 -16.71
N GLY A 198 2.68 -15.61 -16.70
CA GLY A 198 2.87 -17.05 -16.47
C GLY A 198 3.40 -17.37 -15.07
N ILE A 199 3.16 -16.52 -14.08
CA ILE A 199 3.65 -16.69 -12.71
C ILE A 199 2.70 -17.64 -11.96
N GLY A 200 3.20 -18.82 -11.59
CA GLY A 200 2.37 -19.86 -10.94
C GLY A 200 1.85 -19.49 -9.54
N ALA A 201 2.55 -18.62 -8.82
CA ALA A 201 2.09 -18.07 -7.55
C ALA A 201 2.75 -16.73 -7.22
N ALA A 202 1.99 -15.83 -6.61
CA ALA A 202 2.48 -14.53 -6.18
C ALA A 202 1.83 -14.11 -4.85
N ALA A 203 2.57 -13.35 -4.04
CA ALA A 203 2.08 -12.72 -2.84
C ALA A 203 2.46 -11.23 -2.82
N LEU A 204 1.60 -10.40 -2.24
CA LEU A 204 1.76 -8.95 -2.12
C LEU A 204 1.36 -8.53 -0.71
N GLY A 205 2.29 -7.89 0.00
CA GLY A 205 2.04 -7.24 1.29
C GLY A 205 2.29 -5.74 1.18
N VAL A 206 1.41 -4.93 1.77
CA VAL A 206 1.58 -3.48 1.90
C VAL A 206 1.66 -3.13 3.38
N MET A 207 2.72 -2.45 3.78
CA MET A 207 2.94 -2.00 5.15
C MET A 207 2.95 -0.47 5.22
N LYS A 208 2.32 0.10 6.24
CA LYS A 208 2.31 1.52 6.53
C LYS A 208 2.44 1.73 8.04
N ASN A 209 3.35 2.61 8.45
CA ASN A 209 3.60 2.93 9.87
C ASN A 209 3.91 1.70 10.76
N GLY A 210 4.59 0.70 10.19
CA GLY A 210 4.93 -0.55 10.91
C GLY A 210 3.82 -1.59 10.96
N GLU A 211 2.64 -1.29 10.44
CA GLU A 211 1.50 -2.21 10.39
C GLU A 211 1.24 -2.69 8.96
N ILE A 212 0.94 -3.98 8.82
CA ILE A 212 0.49 -4.54 7.55
C ILE A 212 -0.95 -4.06 7.32
N VAL A 213 -1.17 -3.32 6.23
CA VAL A 213 -2.48 -2.75 5.89
C VAL A 213 -3.19 -3.52 4.78
N SER A 214 -2.47 -4.42 4.08
CA SER A 214 -3.04 -5.25 3.01
C SER A 214 -2.14 -6.45 2.74
N GLU A 215 -2.75 -7.62 2.56
CA GLU A 215 -2.06 -8.85 2.14
C GLU A 215 -2.90 -9.57 1.09
N HIS A 216 -2.25 -10.02 0.02
CA HIS A 216 -2.88 -10.72 -1.09
C HIS A 216 -1.99 -11.85 -1.53
N ALA A 217 -2.59 -12.97 -1.90
CA ALA A 217 -1.86 -14.08 -2.48
C ALA A 217 -2.72 -14.75 -3.56
N VAL A 218 -2.09 -15.15 -4.67
CA VAL A 218 -2.74 -15.76 -5.83
C VAL A 218 -1.89 -16.91 -6.35
N GLY A 219 -2.54 -17.83 -7.06
CA GLY A 219 -1.89 -19.01 -7.62
C GLY A 219 -1.75 -20.16 -6.61
N SER A 220 -0.87 -21.10 -6.93
CA SER A 220 -0.75 -22.37 -6.24
C SER A 220 0.70 -22.70 -5.91
N MET A 221 0.96 -23.23 -4.71
CA MET A 221 2.28 -23.77 -4.35
C MET A 221 2.61 -25.06 -5.10
N ASP A 222 1.56 -25.78 -5.52
CA ASP A 222 1.66 -27.02 -6.30
C ASP A 222 0.62 -26.94 -7.41
N ALA A 223 1.05 -26.63 -8.63
CA ALA A 223 0.14 -26.50 -9.77
C ALA A 223 -0.58 -27.82 -10.11
N GLN A 224 -0.03 -28.97 -9.73
CA GLN A 224 -0.64 -30.27 -9.99
C GLN A 224 -1.69 -30.61 -8.93
N ARG A 225 -1.44 -30.24 -7.67
CA ARG A 225 -2.35 -30.48 -6.55
C ARG A 225 -3.31 -29.32 -6.26
N GLN A 226 -3.16 -28.20 -6.97
CA GLN A 226 -3.97 -26.99 -6.81
C GLN A 226 -4.00 -26.49 -5.34
N VAL A 227 -2.89 -26.62 -4.62
CA VAL A 227 -2.78 -26.15 -3.24
C VAL A 227 -2.65 -24.63 -3.24
N PRO A 228 -3.70 -23.89 -2.86
CA PRO A 228 -3.68 -22.43 -2.90
C PRO A 228 -2.57 -21.91 -2.00
N ILE A 229 -1.90 -20.87 -2.47
CA ILE A 229 -0.88 -20.22 -1.66
C ILE A 229 -1.54 -19.49 -0.48
N ARG A 230 -0.90 -19.58 0.69
CA ARG A 230 -1.32 -18.84 1.88
C ARG A 230 -0.61 -17.48 1.93
N GLN A 231 -1.17 -16.51 2.62
CA GLN A 231 -0.53 -15.20 2.81
C GLN A 231 0.76 -15.31 3.65
N ASP A 232 0.88 -16.32 4.51
CA ASP A 232 2.04 -16.63 5.37
C ASP A 232 3.03 -17.63 4.74
N VAL A 233 2.99 -17.79 3.42
CA VAL A 233 3.84 -18.73 2.69
C VAL A 233 5.33 -18.40 2.84
N VAL A 234 6.15 -19.43 3.04
CA VAL A 234 7.61 -19.31 3.03
C VAL A 234 8.10 -19.35 1.58
N MET A 235 8.77 -18.27 1.15
CA MET A 235 9.40 -18.16 -0.17
C MET A 235 10.92 -18.06 -0.06
N ARG A 236 11.63 -18.43 -1.13
CA ARG A 236 13.07 -18.19 -1.24
C ARG A 236 13.32 -16.71 -1.51
N LEU A 237 14.03 -16.04 -0.61
CA LEU A 237 14.28 -14.59 -0.68
C LEU A 237 15.29 -14.19 -1.78
N ALA A 238 16.19 -15.09 -2.15
CA ALA A 238 17.24 -14.87 -3.16
C ALA A 238 17.97 -13.52 -2.95
N SER A 239 18.12 -12.71 -4.00
CA SER A 239 18.83 -11.44 -3.93
C SER A 239 18.16 -10.38 -3.04
N VAL A 240 16.89 -10.57 -2.63
CA VAL A 240 16.24 -9.68 -1.65
C VAL A 240 16.90 -9.81 -0.26
N SER A 241 17.73 -10.84 -0.02
CA SER A 241 18.58 -10.94 1.17
C SER A 241 19.68 -9.87 1.24
N LYS A 242 20.13 -9.31 0.11
CA LYS A 242 21.24 -8.34 0.07
C LYS A 242 21.00 -7.09 0.92
N PRO A 243 19.86 -6.37 0.84
CA PRO A 243 19.61 -5.22 1.72
C PRO A 243 19.56 -5.60 3.21
N ILE A 244 19.13 -6.82 3.56
CA ILE A 244 19.17 -7.32 4.95
C ILE A 244 20.62 -7.46 5.41
N THR A 245 21.46 -8.11 4.62
CA THR A 245 22.90 -8.23 4.88
C THR A 245 23.58 -6.86 4.94
N ALA A 246 23.23 -5.95 4.04
CA ALA A 246 23.77 -4.59 4.01
C ALA A 246 23.40 -3.81 5.27
N ALA A 247 22.15 -3.91 5.74
CA ALA A 247 21.73 -3.32 7.00
C ALA A 247 22.51 -3.91 8.18
N ALA A 248 22.70 -5.22 8.23
CA ALA A 248 23.50 -5.87 9.27
C ALA A 248 24.96 -5.38 9.28
N ILE A 249 25.60 -5.27 8.11
CA ILE A 249 26.97 -4.72 7.99
C ILE A 249 27.02 -3.26 8.45
N ARG A 250 26.01 -2.45 8.10
CA ARG A 250 25.93 -1.07 8.58
C ARG A 250 25.71 -0.96 10.08
N THR A 251 24.96 -1.88 10.70
CA THR A 251 24.86 -1.95 12.15
C THR A 251 26.21 -2.25 12.79
N LEU A 252 26.97 -3.22 12.25
CA LEU A 252 28.32 -3.53 12.75
C LEU A 252 29.27 -2.32 12.64
N ALA A 253 29.17 -1.58 11.53
CA ALA A 253 29.96 -0.37 11.33
C ALA A 253 29.59 0.76 12.31
N ASN A 254 28.28 0.97 12.54
CA ASN A 254 27.80 1.94 13.53
C ASN A 254 28.22 1.58 14.96
N ASP A 255 28.30 0.27 15.26
CA ASP A 255 28.78 -0.25 16.54
C ASP A 255 30.32 -0.19 16.68
N GLY A 256 31.04 0.26 15.64
CA GLY A 256 32.50 0.32 15.62
C GLY A 256 33.20 -1.05 15.54
N LYS A 257 32.48 -2.11 15.14
CA LYS A 257 33.03 -3.48 15.03
C LYS A 257 33.80 -3.72 13.73
N LEU A 258 33.58 -2.88 12.73
CA LEU A 258 34.32 -2.81 11.47
C LEU A 258 34.23 -1.39 10.93
N ALA A 259 35.15 -1.00 10.05
CA ALA A 259 35.06 0.20 9.24
C ALA A 259 34.69 -0.15 7.80
N LEU A 260 34.15 0.82 7.06
CA LEU A 260 33.67 0.58 5.69
C LEU A 260 34.81 0.54 4.67
N ASP A 261 35.90 1.20 5.01
CA ASP A 261 37.18 1.22 4.33
C ASP A 261 38.09 0.05 4.73
N ASP A 262 37.69 -0.80 5.69
CA ASP A 262 38.42 -2.02 6.00
C ASP A 262 38.57 -2.90 4.75
N ARG A 263 39.79 -3.40 4.55
CA ARG A 263 40.11 -4.38 3.51
C ARG A 263 39.47 -5.72 3.86
N VAL A 264 38.83 -6.36 2.89
CA VAL A 264 38.07 -7.59 3.13
C VAL A 264 38.97 -8.82 3.10
N PHE A 265 39.93 -8.88 2.16
CA PHE A 265 40.68 -10.09 1.87
C PHE A 265 42.14 -9.98 2.31
N GLU A 266 42.63 -10.96 3.08
CA GLU A 266 44.06 -11.12 3.36
C GLU A 266 44.72 -12.02 2.31
N LEU A 267 45.60 -11.46 1.48
CA LEU A 267 46.33 -12.17 0.42
C LEU A 267 47.85 -12.24 0.68
N GLY A 268 48.28 -11.97 1.92
CA GLY A 268 49.70 -11.97 2.32
C GLY A 268 50.35 -10.59 2.27
N GLN A 269 49.55 -9.51 2.21
CA GLN A 269 50.03 -8.13 2.28
C GLN A 269 50.46 -7.70 3.69
N GLY A 270 50.11 -8.44 4.74
CA GLY A 270 50.56 -8.20 6.11
C GLY A 270 49.80 -7.12 6.89
N ASP A 271 48.89 -6.39 6.22
CA ASP A 271 48.08 -5.32 6.82
C ASP A 271 46.71 -5.78 7.35
N GLY A 272 46.36 -7.07 7.21
CA GLY A 272 45.16 -7.67 7.79
C GLY A 272 43.87 -7.38 7.01
N GLY A 273 43.39 -8.36 6.25
CA GLY A 273 42.00 -8.41 5.78
C GLY A 273 41.04 -8.94 6.84
N LEU A 274 39.78 -8.52 6.80
CA LEU A 274 38.73 -9.01 7.72
C LEU A 274 38.50 -10.52 7.61
N LEU A 275 38.74 -11.10 6.44
CA LEU A 275 38.59 -12.53 6.19
C LEU A 275 39.96 -13.14 5.89
N GLU A 276 40.37 -14.09 6.74
CA GLU A 276 41.44 -15.03 6.46
C GLU A 276 40.93 -16.09 5.47
N LEU A 277 40.89 -15.73 4.18
CA LEU A 277 40.64 -16.70 3.13
C LEU A 277 41.98 -17.19 2.59
N GLU A 278 42.19 -18.51 2.57
CA GLU A 278 43.25 -19.05 1.72
C GLU A 278 42.97 -18.57 0.28
N PRO A 279 43.95 -17.94 -0.41
CA PRO A 279 43.72 -17.37 -1.72
C PRO A 279 43.11 -18.43 -2.62
N PHE A 280 41.96 -18.12 -3.23
CA PHE A 280 41.47 -18.95 -4.33
C PHE A 280 42.62 -19.02 -5.35
N PRO A 281 43.26 -20.19 -5.57
CA PRO A 281 44.54 -20.28 -6.26
C PRO A 281 44.51 -19.78 -7.72
N GLN A 282 43.33 -19.44 -8.23
CA GLN A 282 43.05 -19.14 -9.62
C GLN A 282 42.63 -17.69 -9.88
N VAL A 283 42.42 -16.85 -8.85
CA VAL A 283 41.83 -15.51 -9.12
C VAL A 283 42.87 -14.49 -9.59
N GLY A 284 44.17 -14.70 -9.32
CA GLY A 284 45.30 -14.07 -10.04
C GLY A 284 45.41 -12.54 -10.04
N ASP A 285 44.41 -11.81 -9.54
CA ASP A 285 44.33 -10.36 -9.58
C ASP A 285 44.68 -9.77 -8.22
N SER A 286 45.85 -9.12 -8.15
CA SER A 286 46.36 -8.50 -6.93
C SER A 286 45.46 -7.38 -6.40
N ARG A 287 44.61 -6.77 -7.23
CA ARG A 287 43.69 -5.69 -6.82
C ARG A 287 42.63 -6.16 -5.83
N LEU A 288 42.43 -7.47 -5.66
CA LEU A 288 41.56 -8.01 -4.62
C LEU A 288 41.97 -7.60 -3.21
N ALA A 289 43.27 -7.38 -2.97
CA ALA A 289 43.77 -6.88 -1.69
C ALA A 289 43.24 -5.47 -1.34
N ASP A 290 42.81 -4.70 -2.34
CA ASP A 290 42.28 -3.34 -2.19
C ASP A 290 40.74 -3.30 -2.08
N VAL A 291 40.07 -4.46 -2.12
CA VAL A 291 38.62 -4.51 -2.00
C VAL A 291 38.21 -4.24 -0.56
N THR A 292 37.41 -3.17 -0.36
CA THR A 292 36.90 -2.77 0.95
C THR A 292 35.48 -3.26 1.19
N VAL A 293 35.02 -3.22 2.44
CA VAL A 293 33.62 -3.49 2.80
C VAL A 293 32.66 -2.59 2.00
N LEU A 294 33.02 -1.33 1.79
CA LEU A 294 32.24 -0.38 0.99
C LEU A 294 32.17 -0.79 -0.47
N HIS A 295 33.26 -1.30 -1.05
CA HIS A 295 33.23 -1.84 -2.41
C HIS A 295 32.21 -2.97 -2.53
N LEU A 296 32.13 -3.88 -1.56
CA LEU A 296 31.16 -4.97 -1.57
C LEU A 296 29.71 -4.49 -1.49
N LEU A 297 29.43 -3.55 -0.59
CA LEU A 297 28.08 -2.98 -0.42
C LEU A 297 27.60 -2.17 -1.63
N GLN A 298 28.53 -1.71 -2.46
CA GLN A 298 28.25 -0.91 -3.65
C GLN A 298 28.33 -1.71 -4.95
N HIS A 299 28.51 -3.04 -4.90
CA HIS A 299 28.73 -3.86 -6.10
C HIS A 299 29.93 -3.40 -6.94
N ARG A 300 31.01 -3.01 -6.25
CA ARG A 300 32.28 -2.54 -6.84
C ARG A 300 33.46 -3.46 -6.52
N GLY A 301 33.19 -4.67 -6.01
CA GLY A 301 34.22 -5.68 -5.75
C GLY A 301 34.82 -6.30 -7.02
N GLY A 302 34.15 -6.12 -8.18
CA GLY A 302 34.53 -6.75 -9.44
C GLY A 302 33.64 -7.92 -9.86
N TRP A 303 32.49 -8.10 -9.19
CA TRP A 303 31.47 -9.12 -9.46
C TRP A 303 30.06 -8.60 -9.13
#